data_AF-A0A3D2WHX5-F1
#
_entry.id   AF-A0A3D2WHX5-F1
#
_cell.length_a   1.000
_cell.length_b   1.000
_cell.length_c   1.000
_cell.angle_alpha   90.00
_cell.angle_beta   90.00
_cell.angle_gamma   90.00
#
_symmetry.space_group_name_H-M   'P 1'
#
loop_
_entity.id
_entity.type
_entity.pdbx_description
1 polymer ?
#
loop_
_entity_poly.entity_id
_entity_poly.type
_entity_poly.pdbx_seq_one_letter_code
_entity_poly.pdbx_strand_id
1 'polypeptide(L)' 'QMNEPPGNRLRVALTGLTMAEKFRDEGRDVLLFVDNIYRYTLAGTEVSALLGRMPSAVGYQPT' A
#
# COMPACT_ATOMS: atom_id res chain seq x y z
N GLN A 1 2.79 8.34 6.74
CA GLN A 1 3.46 8.21 8.06
C GLN A 1 2.65 7.25 8.93
N MET A 2 3.22 6.72 10.01
CA MET A 2 2.52 5.69 10.83
C MET A 2 1.37 6.24 11.68
N ASN A 3 1.36 7.54 11.97
CA ASN A 3 0.27 8.24 12.65
C ASN A 3 -0.96 8.46 11.76
N GLU A 4 -0.88 8.19 10.46
CA GLU A 4 -1.99 8.32 9.52
C GLU A 4 -2.96 7.13 9.62
N PRO A 5 -4.25 7.33 9.33
CA PRO A 5 -5.23 6.24 9.24
C PRO A 5 -4.80 5.14 8.26
N PRO A 6 -5.20 3.87 8.48
CA PRO A 6 -4.78 2.76 7.64
C PRO A 6 -5.20 2.91 6.17
N GLY A 7 -6.31 3.59 5.87
CA GLY A 7 -6.69 3.91 4.50
C GLY A 7 -5.63 4.74 3.76
N ASN A 8 -5.08 5.77 4.40
CA ASN A 8 -4.02 6.59 3.84
C ASN A 8 -2.75 5.77 3.62
N ARG A 9 -2.37 4.94 4.61
CA ARG A 9 -1.17 4.08 4.54
C ARG A 9 -1.29 2.98 3.47
N LEU A 10 -2.50 2.47 3.25
CA LEU A 10 -2.77 1.47 2.21
C LEU A 10 -2.78 2.08 0.80
N ARG A 11 -3.01 3.38 0.63
CA ARG A 11 -3.08 4.03 -0.69
C ARG A 11 -1.82 4.80 -1.08
N VAL A 12 -1.03 5.28 -0.12
CA VAL A 12 0.12 6.16 -0.41
C VAL A 12 1.16 5.53 -1.34
N ALA A 13 1.37 4.21 -1.27
CA ALA A 13 2.27 3.49 -2.17
C ALA A 13 1.77 3.53 -3.63
N LEU A 14 0.45 3.49 -3.85
CA LEU A 14 -0.15 3.61 -5.18
C LEU A 14 -0.01 5.02 -5.72
N THR A 15 -0.15 6.05 -4.88
CA THR A 15 0.12 7.44 -5.31
C THR A 15 1.56 7.60 -5.78
N GLY A 16 2.53 7.04 -5.04
CA GLY A 16 3.94 7.04 -5.46
C GLY A 16 4.15 6.27 -6.78
N LEU A 17 3.47 5.13 -6.94
CA LEU A 17 3.49 4.35 -8.18
C LEU A 17 2.91 5.14 -9.36
N THR A 18 1.80 5.86 -9.19
CA THR A 18 1.20 6.70 -10.23
C THR A 18 2.14 7.82 -10.68
N MET A 19 2.90 8.43 -9.75
CA MET A 19 3.93 9.41 -10.12
C MET A 19 5.08 8.75 -10.89
N ALA A 20 5.52 7.56 -10.47
CA ALA A 20 6.55 6.81 -11.16
C ALA A 20 6.10 6.35 -12.56
N GLU A 21 4.84 5.96 -12.71
CA GLU A 21 4.20 5.63 -14.00
C GLU A 21 4.27 6.79 -14.97
N LYS A 22 3.92 8.00 -14.53
CA LYS A 22 4.03 9.18 -15.40
C LYS A 22 5.44 9.37 -15.95
N PHE A 23 6.47 9.31 -15.10
CA PHE A 23 7.85 9.50 -15.55
C PHE A 23 8.34 8.36 -16.45
N ARG A 24 7.89 7.13 -16.19
CA ARG A 24 8.15 5.98 -17.04
C ARG A 24 7.51 6.15 -18.42
N ASP A 25 6.27 6.64 -18.48
CA ASP A 25 5.54 6.87 -19.73
C ASP A 25 6.15 8.02 -20.56
N GLU A 26 6.84 8.96 -19.90
CA GLU A 26 7.71 9.96 -20.55
C GLU A 26 9.03 9.36 -21.09
N GLY A 27 9.26 8.05 -20.96
CA GLY A 27 10.44 7.34 -21.45
C GLY A 27 11.65 7.39 -20.52
N ARG A 28 11.46 7.70 -19.23
CA ARG A 28 12.55 7.75 -18.24
C ARG A 28 12.68 6.42 -17.52
N ASP A 29 13.91 6.04 -17.17
CA ASP A 29 14.15 4.98 -16.20
C ASP A 29 13.88 5.50 -14.78
N VAL A 30 12.96 4.85 -14.06
CA VAL A 30 12.49 5.30 -12.76
C VAL A 30 12.84 4.28 -11.68
N LEU A 31 13.54 4.74 -10.65
CA LEU A 31 13.76 3.97 -9.43
C LEU A 31 12.81 4.46 -8.33
N LEU A 32 11.86 3.60 -7.94
CA LEU A 32 10.90 3.88 -6.88
C LEU A 32 11.36 3.24 -5.56
N PHE A 33 11.59 4.04 -4.53
CA PHE A 33 11.87 3.56 -3.18
C PHE A 33 10.59 3.53 -2.35
N VAL A 34 10.24 2.36 -1.83
CA VAL A 34 9.10 2.17 -0.93
C VAL A 34 9.59 1.82 0.46
N ASP A 35 9.47 2.76 1.39
CA ASP A 35 9.81 2.58 2.80
C ASP A 35 8.53 2.68 3.67
N ASN A 36 8.03 1.64 4.31
CA ASN A 36 8.43 0.23 4.33
C ASN A 36 7.27 -0.58 3.74
N ILE A 37 7.52 -1.44 2.75
CA ILE A 37 6.48 -2.20 2.05
C ILE A 37 5.63 -3.07 3.00
N TYR A 38 6.19 -3.54 4.12
CA TYR A 38 5.41 -4.27 5.12
C TYR A 38 4.27 -3.44 5.72
N ARG A 39 4.45 -2.11 5.85
CA ARG A 39 3.43 -1.20 6.39
C ARG A 39 2.22 -1.07 5.45
N TYR A 40 2.42 -1.25 4.15
CA TYR A 40 1.32 -1.33 3.19
C TYR A 40 0.47 -2.57 3.46
N THR A 41 1.09 -3.74 3.62
CA THR A 41 0.40 -5.00 3.92
C THR A 41 -0.32 -4.95 5.27
N LEU A 42 0.32 -4.42 6.31
CA LEU A 42 -0.28 -4.28 7.64
C LEU A 42 -1.52 -3.37 7.60
N ALA A 43 -1.44 -2.24 6.90
CA ALA A 43 -2.58 -1.36 6.70
C ALA A 43 -3.72 -2.05 5.94
N GLY A 44 -3.39 -2.94 4.99
CA GLY A 44 -4.36 -3.79 4.30
C GLY A 44 -5.12 -4.70 5.25
N THR A 45 -4.42 -5.39 6.14
CA THR A 45 -5.02 -6.20 7.20
C THR A 45 -5.95 -5.39 8.10
N GLU A 46 -5.53 -4.20 8.55
CA GLU A 46 -6.37 -3.31 9.38
C GLU A 46 -7.65 -2.88 8.65
N VAL A 47 -7.55 -2.50 7.37
CA VAL A 47 -8.72 -2.14 6.55
C VAL A 47 -9.63 -3.36 6.33
N SER A 48 -9.06 -4.54 6.06
CA SER A 48 -9.82 -5.77 5.85
C SER A 48 -10.63 -6.17 7.09
N ALA A 49 -10.05 -6.00 8.29
CA ALA A 49 -10.74 -6.23 9.55
C ALA A 49 -11.89 -5.23 9.75
N LEU A 50 -11.69 -3.94 9.45
CA LEU A 50 -12.76 -2.93 9.51
C LEU A 50 -13.91 -3.21 8.54
N LEU A 51 -13.64 -3.88 7.41
CA LEU A 51 -14.64 -4.30 6.43
C LEU A 51 -15.34 -5.63 6.80
N GLY A 52 -15.03 -6.22 7.96
CA GLY A 52 -15.65 -7.45 8.43
C GLY A 52 -15.26 -8.70 7.62
N ARG A 53 -14.16 -8.66 6.88
CA ARG A 53 -13.68 -9.82 6.11
C ARG A 53 -13.02 -10.82 7.05
N MET A 54 -13.29 -12.10 6.86
CA MET A 54 -12.59 -13.16 7.60
C MET A 54 -11.08 -13.10 7.28
N PRO A 55 -10.21 -13.10 8.30
CA PRO A 55 -8.77 -13.12 8.09
C PRO A 55 -8.34 -14.45 7.46
N SER A 56 -7.32 -14.36 6.61
CA SER A 56 -6.63 -15.53 6.04
C SER A 56 -5.52 -16.00 7.00
N ALA A 57 -4.59 -16.82 6.50
CA ALA A 57 -3.47 -17.34 7.26
C ALA A 57 -2.72 -16.21 8.02
N VAL A 58 -2.38 -16.48 9.28
CA VAL A 58 -1.60 -15.56 10.15
C VAL A 58 -2.27 -14.19 10.37
N GLY A 59 -3.56 -14.04 10.04
CA GLY A 59 -4.29 -12.79 10.24
C GLY A 59 -4.19 -11.81 9.07
N TYR A 60 -3.59 -12.20 7.93
CA TYR A 60 -3.54 -11.34 6.75
C TYR A 60 -4.91 -11.16 6.09
N GLN A 61 -5.08 -10.05 5.37
CA GLN A 61 -6.22 -9.87 4.48
C GLN A 61 -6.32 -11.02 3.45
N PRO A 62 -7.53 -11.47 3.06
CA PRO A 62 -7.72 -12.59 2.14
C PRO A 62 -7.41 -12.26 0.66
N THR A 63 -6.88 -11.08 0.36
CA THR A 63 -6.55 -10.54 -0.98
C THR A 63 -5.23 -9.79 -0.93
#